data_AF-A0A923MFX1-F1
#
_entry.id   AF-A0A923MFX1-F1
#
_cell.length_a   1.000
_cell.length_b   1.000
_cell.length_c   1.000
_cell.angle_alpha   90.00
_cell.angle_beta   90.00
_cell.angle_gamma   90.00
#
_symmetry.space_group_name_H-M   'P 1'
#
loop_
_entity.id
_entity.type
_entity.pdbx_description
1 polymer ?
#
loop_
_entity_poly.entity_id
_entity_poly.type
_entity_poly.pdbx_seq_one_letter_code
_entity_poly.pdbx_strand_id
1 'polypeptide(L)' 'MKNIETLIDEGGDISIGPVAGLTCVAAATDGYNCLAMRVRRDGEKLNVLMKRLDKAIGLAWSDDVFTDEVNGPA' A
#
# COMPACT_ATOMS: atom_id res chain seq x y z
N MET A 1 9.00 3.68 9.30
CA MET A 1 8.11 3.85 8.14
C MET A 1 6.85 4.40 8.74
N LYS A 2 6.78 5.73 8.86
CA LYS A 2 5.95 6.37 9.90
C LYS A 2 4.45 6.13 9.66
N ASN A 3 4.02 6.10 8.40
CA ASN A 3 2.59 5.99 8.07
C ASN A 3 2.13 4.55 8.20
N ILE A 4 3.00 3.58 7.88
CA ILE A 4 2.76 2.16 8.17
C ILE A 4 2.65 1.91 9.68
N GLU A 5 3.56 2.51 10.47
CA GLU A 5 3.53 2.40 11.94
C GLU A 5 2.22 2.99 12.49
N THR A 6 1.86 4.21 12.10
CA THR A 6 0.59 4.83 12.48
C THR A 6 -0.62 4.00 12.05
N LEU A 7 -0.63 3.44 10.84
CA LEU A 7 -1.75 2.63 10.35
C LEU A 7 -2.01 1.43 11.26
N ILE A 8 -0.95 0.74 11.67
CA ILE A 8 -1.06 -0.42 12.56
C ILE A 8 -1.50 0.02 13.96
N ASP A 9 -0.95 1.12 14.48
CA ASP A 9 -1.31 1.66 15.80
C ASP A 9 -2.78 2.10 15.86
N GLU A 10 -3.34 2.58 14.74
CA GLU A 10 -4.75 2.97 14.61
C GLU A 10 -5.69 1.81 14.27
N GLY A 11 -5.17 0.57 14.19
CA GLY A 11 -5.96 -0.64 14.00
C GLY A 11 -6.22 -1.02 12.54
N GLY A 12 -5.54 -0.39 11.58
CA GLY A 12 -5.50 -0.81 10.19
C GLY A 12 -4.61 -2.03 9.97
N ASP A 13 -4.55 -2.48 8.71
CA ASP A 13 -3.76 -3.65 8.33
C ASP A 13 -2.97 -3.45 7.03
N ILE A 14 -1.93 -4.29 6.90
CA ILE A 14 -1.13 -4.42 5.70
C ILE A 14 -1.09 -5.89 5.33
N SER A 15 -1.41 -6.18 4.06
CA SER A 15 -1.29 -7.51 3.48
C SER A 15 -0.27 -7.49 2.35
N ILE A 16 0.50 -8.59 2.25
CA ILE A 16 1.46 -8.80 1.16
C ILE A 16 1.21 -10.19 0.58
N GLY A 17 0.91 -10.25 -0.70
CA GLY A 17 0.60 -11.52 -1.36
C GLY A 17 0.14 -11.36 -2.80
N PRO A 18 -0.21 -12.46 -3.46
CA PRO A 18 -0.74 -12.42 -4.82
C PRO A 18 -2.17 -11.86 -4.85
N VAL A 19 -2.48 -11.07 -5.89
CA VAL A 19 -3.82 -10.51 -6.15
C VAL A 19 -4.07 -10.51 -7.66
N ALA A 20 -5.20 -11.06 -8.11
CA ALA A 20 -5.65 -10.96 -9.51
C ALA A 20 -4.60 -11.28 -10.60
N GLY A 21 -3.77 -12.32 -10.41
CA GLY A 21 -2.72 -12.70 -11.36
C GLY A 21 -1.40 -11.91 -11.22
N LEU A 22 -1.35 -10.92 -10.33
CA LEU A 22 -0.13 -10.25 -9.91
C LEU A 22 0.51 -11.03 -8.76
N THR A 23 1.81 -11.31 -8.88
CA THR A 23 2.51 -12.25 -7.99
C THR A 23 2.77 -11.70 -6.59
N CYS A 24 2.93 -10.38 -6.45
CA CYS A 24 3.19 -9.73 -5.17
C CYS A 24 2.64 -8.30 -5.18
N VAL A 25 1.59 -8.10 -4.40
CA VAL A 25 0.97 -6.80 -4.12
C VAL A 25 1.10 -6.55 -2.63
N ALA A 26 1.43 -5.31 -2.26
CA ALA A 26 1.30 -4.83 -0.90
C ALA A 26 0.11 -3.88 -0.84
N ALA A 27 -0.86 -4.18 0.03
CA ALA A 27 -2.06 -3.39 0.23
C ALA A 27 -2.11 -2.87 1.67
N ALA A 28 -2.66 -1.66 1.84
CA ALA A 28 -2.87 -1.01 3.12
C ALA A 28 -4.32 -0.55 3.26
N THR A 29 -4.95 -0.80 4.40
CA THR A 29 -6.34 -0.46 4.70
C THR A 29 -6.47 0.00 6.15
N ASP A 30 -7.29 1.02 6.40
CA ASP A 30 -7.57 1.56 7.73
C ASP A 30 -8.85 0.97 8.38
N GLY A 31 -9.38 -0.11 7.78
CA GLY A 31 -10.63 -0.74 8.19
C GLY A 31 -11.89 -0.13 7.54
N TYR A 32 -11.78 1.06 6.95
CA TYR A 32 -12.86 1.73 6.22
C TYR A 32 -12.54 1.87 4.72
N ASN A 33 -11.28 2.17 4.40
CA ASN A 33 -10.80 2.47 3.06
C ASN A 33 -9.54 1.64 2.73
N CYS A 34 -9.43 1.22 1.47
CA CYS A 34 -8.15 0.76 0.94
C CYS A 34 -7.32 2.00 0.55
N LEU A 35 -6.30 2.31 1.35
CA LEU A 35 -5.48 3.52 1.20
C LEU A 35 -4.52 3.41 0.02
N ALA A 36 -3.95 2.23 -0.18
CA ALA A 36 -3.03 1.98 -1.28
C ALA A 36 -2.92 0.49 -1.63
N MET A 37 -2.75 0.21 -2.92
CA MET A 37 -2.29 -1.06 -3.48
C MET A 37 -1.07 -0.81 -4.37
N ARG A 38 0.06 -1.43 -4.02
CA ARG A 38 1.32 -1.33 -4.77
C ARG A 38 1.74 -2.69 -5.29
N VAL A 39 2.01 -2.76 -6.60
CA VAL A 39 2.54 -3.95 -7.24
C VAL A 39 4.06 -3.94 -7.08
N ARG A 40 4.62 -5.07 -6.66
CA ARG A 40 6.06 -5.26 -6.59
C ARG A 40 6.63 -5.25 -8.00
N ARG A 41 7.60 -4.36 -8.24
CA ARG A 41 8.29 -4.26 -9.53
C ARG A 41 9.34 -5.35 -9.68
N ASP A 42 9.72 -5.64 -10.92
CA ASP A 42 10.80 -6.60 -11.18
C ASP A 42 12.11 -6.13 -10.54
N GLY A 43 12.83 -7.06 -9.89
CA GLY A 43 14.03 -6.79 -9.10
C GLY A 43 13.84 -5.92 -7.85
N GLU A 44 12.62 -5.46 -7.53
CA GLU A 44 12.37 -4.61 -6.37
C GLU A 44 12.53 -5.39 -5.06
N LYS A 45 13.34 -4.86 -4.13
CA LYS A 45 13.47 -5.43 -2.79
C LYS A 45 12.24 -5.12 -1.95
N LEU A 46 11.87 -6.04 -1.06
CA LEU A 46 10.70 -5.89 -0.18
C LEU A 46 10.71 -4.57 0.61
N ASN A 47 11.87 -4.17 1.15
CA ASN A 47 11.99 -2.91 1.89
C ASN A 47 11.77 -1.66 1.02
N VAL A 48 12.03 -1.72 -0.29
CA VAL A 48 11.75 -0.63 -1.23
C VAL A 48 10.25 -0.55 -1.52
N LEU A 49 9.59 -1.71 -1.70
CA LEU A 49 8.13 -1.79 -1.82
C LEU A 49 7.45 -1.21 -0.57
N MET A 50 7.90 -1.57 0.63
CA MET A 50 7.36 -1.04 1.89
C MET A 50 7.54 0.48 2.01
N LYS A 51 8.68 1.04 1.58
CA LYS A 51 8.88 2.50 1.55
C LYS A 51 7.92 3.21 0.59
N ARG A 52 7.62 2.61 -0.58
CA ARG A 52 6.64 3.15 -1.52
C ARG A 52 5.22 3.06 -0.97
N LEU A 53 4.89 1.96 -0.28
CA LEU A 53 3.60 1.81 0.38
C LEU A 53 3.43 2.84 1.50
N ASP A 54 4.44 3.01 2.36
CA ASP A 54 4.47 4.02 3.42
C ASP A 54 4.20 5.42 2.87
N LYS A 55 4.87 5.79 1.78
CA LYS A 55 4.61 7.07 1.10
C LYS A 55 3.17 7.18 0.58
N ALA A 56 2.62 6.11 0.00
CA ALA A 56 1.27 6.10 -0.56
C ALA A 56 0.18 6.26 0.51
N ILE A 57 0.33 5.60 1.67
CA ILE A 57 -0.55 5.79 2.82
C ILE A 57 -0.56 7.26 3.24
N GLY A 58 0.63 7.87 3.32
CA GLY A 58 0.76 9.29 3.64
C GLY A 58 -0.03 10.19 2.69
N LEU A 59 0.08 9.95 1.37
CA LEU A 59 -0.65 10.72 0.36
C LEU A 59 -2.17 10.51 0.44
N ALA A 60 -2.64 9.30 0.73
CA ALA A 60 -4.06 9.03 0.92
C ALA A 60 -4.63 9.82 2.11
N TRP A 61 -3.93 9.88 3.23
CA TRP A 61 -4.38 10.63 4.41
C TRP A 61 -4.22 12.14 4.30
N SER A 62 -3.13 12.64 3.70
CA SER A 62 -2.87 14.09 3.63
C SER A 62 -3.55 14.79 2.48
N ASP A 63 -3.61 14.13 1.32
CA ASP A 63 -3.97 14.75 0.05
C ASP A 63 -5.16 14.06 -0.64
N ASP A 64 -5.78 13.07 0.01
CA ASP A 64 -6.86 12.25 -0.55
C ASP A 64 -6.46 11.53 -1.86
N VAL A 65 -5.17 11.23 -2.01
CA VAL A 65 -4.60 10.57 -3.20
C VAL A 65 -4.39 9.08 -2.93
N PHE A 66 -5.37 8.28 -3.32
CA PHE A 66 -5.31 6.82 -3.26
C PHE A 66 -4.48 6.26 -4.41
N THR A 67 -3.54 5.37 -4.11
CA THR A 67 -2.78 4.69 -5.17
C THR A 67 -3.30 3.28 -5.38
N ASP A 68 -3.79 2.98 -6.58
CA ASP A 68 -4.15 1.63 -6.98
C ASP A 68 -3.36 1.21 -8.24
N GLU A 69 -2.29 0.42 -8.05
CA GLU A 69 -1.54 -0.16 -9.16
C GLU A 69 -2.13 -1.48 -9.66
N VAL A 70 -3.12 -2.05 -8.95
CA VAL A 70 -3.76 -3.33 -9.31
C VAL A 70 -4.82 -3.11 -10.36
N ASN A 71 -5.68 -2.11 -10.18
CA ASN A 71 -6.78 -1.82 -11.10
C ASN A 71 -6.39 -0.80 -12.20
N GLY A 72 -5.14 -0.34 -12.21
CA GLY A 72 -4.66 0.71 -13.11
C GLY A 72 -5.14 2.10 -12.67
N PRO A 73 -4.75 3.18 -13.40
CA PRO A 73 -5.24 4.51 -13.08
C PRO A 73 -6.77 4.55 -13.23
N ALA A 74 -7.43 5.22 -12.28
CA ALA A 74 -8.81 5.68 -12.44
C ALA A 74 -8.92 6.73 -13.56
#